data_AF-M2MWE0-F1
#
_entry.id   AF-M2MWE0-F1
#
_cell.length_a   1.000
_cell.length_b   1.000
_cell.length_c   1.000
_cell.angle_alpha   90.00
_cell.angle_beta   90.00
_cell.angle_gamma   90.00
#
_symmetry.space_group_name_H-M   'P 1'
#
loop_
_entity.id
_entity.type
_entity.pdbx_description
1 polymer ?
#
loop_
_entity_poly.entity_id
_entity_poly.type
_entity_poly.pdbx_seq_one_letter_code
_entity_poly.pdbx_strand_id
1 'polypeptide(L)'
;MRLDRWALMGLIQLSWADSNLTERSRDILPSTFKPPQHFRNVNLVRKINLEKSYPRETINVVIENIDAAPQSEYYLPFEQGTLGRVGGLVVKDKKDPDNIGFHAEIVEIDPYGATEYYKITLPTALPSKQQQTLSLTYWTLAALSPVPFQIGQQDKQYIRYPFSAYAPSAYTTLKQKTKLKLPSTDVPDATSLPKELNADGKADPEKQGTSYTYGPYNEVPAGAVQEVSVRYEFTHPLTHGSLLERDISVSHWGNNLATEERHWLTNRAAVLKNHFSRVTYAQSAYYNPPTSALKEMRFPLTVGSVDAYFVDDIGNVSTSRFRSNLREANLELRPRYPLFGGWNYKFQVGWNGDLKNFVRRVKGTGETYVLKAPFFEGPKQIEGVEYERIVTRVILPEGAT
;
A
#
# COMPACT_ATOMS: atom_id res chain seq x y z
N MET A 1 38.76 -54.65 38.37
CA MET A 1 38.60 -54.61 36.89
C MET A 1 37.85 -53.32 36.58
N ARG A 2 38.41 -52.50 35.69
CA ARG A 2 37.95 -51.15 35.32
C ARG A 2 36.56 -51.18 34.65
N LEU A 3 36.02 -49.97 34.46
CA LEU A 3 34.91 -49.54 33.57
C LEU A 3 33.63 -49.22 34.34
N ASP A 4 32.93 -48.10 34.14
CA ASP A 4 33.29 -46.75 33.69
C ASP A 4 32.07 -45.87 34.03
N ARG A 5 32.32 -44.63 34.45
CA ARG A 5 31.30 -43.59 34.56
C ARG A 5 30.86 -43.18 33.17
N TRP A 6 29.57 -43.23 32.86
CA TRP A 6 28.99 -42.45 31.76
C TRP A 6 27.85 -41.59 32.31
N ALA A 7 28.17 -40.32 32.52
CA ALA A 7 27.21 -39.26 32.75
C ALA A 7 26.44 -39.00 31.45
N LEU A 8 25.12 -39.13 31.49
CA LEU A 8 24.25 -38.61 30.44
C LEU A 8 24.23 -37.08 30.55
N MET A 9 25.06 -36.42 29.75
CA MET A 9 24.88 -35.01 29.42
C MET A 9 23.63 -34.87 28.55
N GLY A 10 22.54 -34.38 29.15
CA GLY A 10 21.41 -33.85 28.39
C GLY A 10 21.84 -32.56 27.70
N LEU A 11 22.09 -32.62 26.40
CA LEU A 11 22.20 -31.45 25.54
C LEU A 11 20.82 -30.82 25.41
N ILE A 12 20.53 -29.84 26.25
CA ILE A 12 19.42 -28.91 26.05
C ILE A 12 19.84 -28.01 24.89
N GLN A 13 19.40 -28.35 23.68
CA GLN A 13 19.42 -27.40 22.57
C GLN A 13 18.43 -26.28 22.92
N LEU A 14 18.96 -25.18 23.44
CA LEU A 14 18.27 -23.90 23.44
C LEU A 14 18.12 -23.49 21.98
N SER A 15 16.96 -23.80 21.39
CA SER A 15 16.55 -23.19 20.13
C SER A 15 16.27 -21.72 20.42
N TRP A 16 17.24 -20.87 20.14
CA TRP A 16 17.00 -19.44 20.01
C TRP A 16 16.11 -19.27 18.78
N ALA A 17 14.86 -18.88 19.01
CA ALA A 17 14.01 -18.42 17.93
C ALA A 17 14.61 -17.10 17.45
N ASP A 18 15.36 -17.14 16.35
CA ASP A 18 15.76 -15.94 15.63
C ASP A 18 14.48 -15.18 15.30
N SER A 19 14.37 -13.97 15.85
CA SER A 19 13.33 -13.04 15.44
C SER A 19 13.49 -12.82 13.94
N ASN A 20 12.52 -13.27 13.14
CA ASN A 20 12.38 -12.95 11.71
C ASN A 20 12.06 -11.46 11.52
N LEU A 21 12.94 -10.58 12.01
CA LEU A 21 13.14 -9.25 11.48
C LEU A 21 13.80 -9.50 10.12
N THR A 22 13.07 -9.24 9.05
CA THR A 22 13.67 -9.07 7.74
C THR A 22 14.82 -8.08 7.91
N GLU A 23 16.08 -8.54 7.85
CA GLU A 23 17.23 -7.65 7.80
C GLU A 23 17.05 -6.78 6.56
N ARG A 24 16.56 -5.56 6.75
CA ARG A 24 16.41 -4.59 5.68
C ARG A 24 17.83 -4.14 5.37
N SER A 25 18.38 -4.55 4.21
CA SER A 25 19.56 -3.90 3.64
C SER A 25 19.17 -2.48 3.22
N ARG A 26 19.04 -1.58 4.19
CA ARG A 26 18.90 -0.15 3.95
C ARG A 26 20.30 0.42 3.90
N ASP A 27 20.59 1.23 2.90
CA ASP A 27 21.79 2.03 2.91
C ASP A 27 21.63 3.06 4.03
N ILE A 28 22.41 2.87 5.11
CA ILE A 28 22.40 3.74 6.28
C ILE A 28 23.36 4.89 5.98
N LEU A 29 22.81 6.08 5.77
CA LEU A 29 23.57 7.31 5.66
C LEU A 29 23.92 7.87 7.05
N PRO A 30 24.99 8.68 7.15
CA PRO A 30 25.36 9.34 8.40
C PRO A 30 24.23 10.23 8.92
N SER A 31 24.05 10.31 10.24
CA SER A 31 23.00 11.11 10.91
C SER A 31 22.97 12.59 10.55
N THR A 32 24.08 13.12 10.06
CA THR A 32 24.25 14.51 9.61
C THR A 32 23.94 14.71 8.13
N PHE A 33 23.55 13.66 7.41
CA PHE A 33 23.30 13.75 5.98
C PHE A 33 22.19 14.76 5.69
N LYS A 34 22.50 15.65 4.74
CA LYS A 34 21.51 16.52 4.12
C LYS A 34 21.56 16.25 2.63
N PRO A 35 20.41 16.06 1.96
CA PRO A 35 20.37 15.95 0.53
C PRO A 35 21.14 17.10 -0.13
N PRO A 36 22.11 16.81 -1.01
CA PRO A 36 22.85 17.85 -1.72
C PRO A 36 21.90 18.78 -2.46
N GLN A 37 22.07 20.09 -2.31
CA GLN A 37 21.18 21.12 -2.89
C GLN A 37 21.51 21.37 -4.37
N HIS A 38 21.54 20.31 -5.17
CA HIS A 38 21.83 20.35 -6.60
C HIS A 38 20.62 20.74 -7.46
N PHE A 39 19.42 20.54 -6.93
CA PHE A 39 18.18 20.78 -7.63
C PHE A 39 17.36 21.90 -6.98
N ARG A 40 16.55 22.55 -7.81
CA ARG A 40 15.47 23.45 -7.38
C ARG A 40 14.17 23.02 -8.05
N ASN A 41 13.06 23.03 -7.32
CA ASN A 41 11.76 22.71 -7.91
C ASN A 41 11.13 24.01 -8.45
N VAL A 42 10.97 24.09 -9.77
CA VAL A 42 10.41 25.28 -10.44
C VAL A 42 8.90 25.34 -10.29
N ASN A 43 8.23 24.19 -10.45
CA ASN A 43 6.79 24.07 -10.30
C ASN A 43 6.44 22.68 -9.77
N LEU A 44 5.60 22.62 -8.75
CA LEU A 44 5.21 21.37 -8.10
C LEU A 44 3.68 21.32 -7.93
N VAL A 45 3.07 20.28 -8.50
CA VAL A 45 1.65 19.99 -8.33
C VAL A 45 1.48 18.65 -7.63
N ARG A 46 1.12 18.69 -6.34
CA ARG A 46 0.78 17.52 -5.53
C ARG A 46 -0.70 17.22 -5.70
N LYS A 47 -1.03 15.96 -5.93
CA LYS A 47 -2.41 15.44 -5.97
C LYS A 47 -2.55 14.34 -4.94
N ILE A 48 -3.51 14.46 -4.02
CA ILE A 48 -3.82 13.43 -3.04
C ILE A 48 -5.22 12.91 -3.36
N ASN A 49 -5.32 11.62 -3.69
CA ASN A 49 -6.58 10.94 -3.92
C ASN A 49 -6.96 10.15 -2.66
N LEU A 50 -8.15 10.44 -2.13
CA LEU A 50 -8.71 9.89 -0.91
C LEU A 50 -10.01 9.10 -1.17
N GLU A 51 -10.23 8.67 -2.42
CA GLU A 51 -11.41 7.89 -2.83
C GLU A 51 -11.34 6.42 -2.40
N LYS A 52 -10.20 5.99 -1.84
CA LYS A 52 -9.94 4.61 -1.38
C LYS A 52 -9.57 4.59 0.11
N SER A 53 -9.50 3.38 0.67
CA SER A 53 -9.11 3.08 2.06
C SER A 53 -7.64 3.40 2.38
N TYR A 54 -6.86 3.81 1.39
CA TYR A 54 -5.51 4.33 1.52
C TYR A 54 -5.32 5.55 0.59
N PRO A 55 -4.64 6.61 1.04
CA PRO A 55 -4.25 7.74 0.21
C PRO A 55 -3.32 7.33 -0.94
N ARG A 56 -3.60 7.82 -2.15
CA ARG A 56 -2.65 7.82 -3.27
C ARG A 56 -2.17 9.24 -3.52
N GLU A 57 -0.86 9.43 -3.42
CA GLU A 57 -0.22 10.71 -3.68
C GLU A 57 0.49 10.69 -5.03
N THR A 58 0.34 11.78 -5.80
CA THR A 58 1.05 12.00 -7.05
C THR A 58 1.65 13.39 -7.06
N ILE A 59 2.98 13.48 -6.96
CA ILE A 59 3.75 14.71 -7.05
C ILE A 59 4.26 14.86 -8.48
N ASN A 60 3.77 15.88 -9.18
CA ASN A 60 4.30 16.26 -10.48
C ASN A 60 5.23 17.45 -10.26
N VAL A 61 6.54 17.23 -10.39
CA VAL A 61 7.56 18.24 -10.09
C VAL A 61 8.41 18.53 -11.31
N VAL A 62 8.62 19.81 -11.61
CA VAL A 62 9.61 20.27 -12.58
C VAL A 62 10.89 20.57 -11.82
N ILE A 63 11.87 19.68 -11.94
CA ILE A 63 13.19 19.86 -11.33
C ILE A 63 14.09 20.63 -12.30
N GLU A 64 14.93 21.51 -11.76
CA GLU A 64 15.99 22.23 -12.47
C GLU A 64 17.33 21.94 -11.79
N ASN A 65 18.33 21.53 -12.57
CA ASN A 65 19.69 21.39 -12.06
C ASN A 65 20.35 22.78 -11.93
N ILE A 66 20.64 23.19 -10.70
CA ILE A 66 21.30 24.47 -10.39
C ILE A 66 22.81 24.33 -10.21
N ASP A 67 23.32 23.11 -10.17
CA ASP A 67 24.74 22.82 -10.07
C ASP A 67 25.45 22.96 -11.42
N ALA A 68 26.77 23.16 -11.41
CA ALA A 68 27.60 23.22 -12.61
C ALA A 68 27.80 21.84 -13.25
N ALA A 69 27.85 20.79 -12.43
CA ALA A 69 27.98 19.41 -12.89
C ALA A 69 26.62 18.82 -13.28
N PRO A 70 26.57 17.84 -14.21
CA PRO A 70 25.39 17.02 -14.42
C PRO A 70 25.04 16.20 -13.17
N GLN A 71 23.76 16.13 -12.82
CA GLN A 71 23.28 15.52 -11.57
C GLN A 71 22.20 14.49 -11.83
N SER A 72 22.24 13.36 -11.12
CA SER A 72 21.33 12.23 -11.33
C SER A 72 20.55 11.81 -10.08
N GLU A 73 20.84 12.38 -8.90
CA GLU A 73 20.26 11.92 -7.63
C GLU A 73 19.26 12.93 -7.06
N TYR A 74 18.00 12.52 -6.95
CA TYR A 74 16.92 13.32 -6.37
C TYR A 74 16.37 12.66 -5.10
N TYR A 75 16.12 13.44 -4.05
CA TYR A 75 15.67 12.92 -2.76
C TYR A 75 14.24 13.37 -2.43
N LEU A 76 13.37 12.41 -2.08
CA LEU A 76 12.00 12.66 -1.61
C LEU A 76 11.91 12.37 -0.10
N PRO A 77 11.63 13.39 0.75
CA PRO A 77 11.59 13.22 2.20
C PRO A 77 10.26 12.65 2.70
N PHE A 78 10.35 11.91 3.80
CA PHE A 78 9.22 11.39 4.57
C PHE A 78 9.49 11.58 6.07
N GLU A 79 8.44 11.84 6.84
CA GLU A 79 8.53 11.81 8.30
C GLU A 79 8.92 10.40 8.77
N GLN A 80 9.74 10.34 9.81
CA GLN A 80 10.23 9.09 10.38
C GLN A 80 9.09 8.08 10.62
N GLY A 81 9.29 6.84 10.16
CA GLY A 81 8.32 5.74 10.32
C GLY A 81 7.20 5.75 9.27
N THR A 82 7.06 6.82 8.47
CA THR A 82 6.11 6.83 7.37
C THR A 82 6.56 5.95 6.22
N LEU A 83 7.87 5.81 5.96
CA LEU A 83 8.36 4.91 4.90
C LEU A 83 7.99 3.46 5.16
N GLY A 84 7.95 3.03 6.43
CA GLY A 84 7.49 1.69 6.80
C GLY A 84 6.04 1.40 6.40
N ARG A 85 5.25 2.45 6.10
CA ARG A 85 3.87 2.37 5.65
C ARG A 85 3.69 2.75 4.18
N VAL A 86 4.76 3.02 3.43
CA VAL A 86 4.66 3.28 1.99
C VAL A 86 4.51 1.95 1.25
N GLY A 87 3.35 1.71 0.62
CA GLY A 87 3.05 0.47 -0.10
C GLY A 87 3.77 0.33 -1.45
N GLY A 88 4.41 1.39 -1.92
CA GLY A 88 5.19 1.41 -3.15
C GLY A 88 5.44 2.84 -3.65
N LEU A 89 6.48 3.01 -4.47
CA LEU A 89 6.81 4.27 -5.13
C LEU A 89 7.04 3.99 -6.61
N VAL A 90 6.41 4.79 -7.47
CA VAL A 90 6.58 4.77 -8.92
C VAL A 90 7.06 6.12 -9.38
N VAL A 91 8.20 6.13 -10.06
CA VAL A 91 8.80 7.32 -10.66
C VAL A 91 8.72 7.21 -12.16
N LYS A 92 8.26 8.27 -12.82
CA LYS A 92 8.20 8.37 -14.29
C LYS A 92 8.58 9.76 -14.74
N ASP A 93 9.15 9.88 -15.93
CA ASP A 93 9.13 11.15 -16.64
C ASP A 93 7.71 11.40 -17.17
N LYS A 94 7.17 12.57 -16.88
CA LYS A 94 5.81 12.94 -17.28
C LYS A 94 5.71 13.30 -18.75
N LYS A 95 6.78 13.87 -19.32
CA LYS A 95 6.82 14.32 -20.72
C LYS A 95 7.27 13.20 -21.65
N ASP A 96 8.07 12.28 -21.14
CA ASP A 96 8.56 11.11 -21.88
C ASP A 96 8.26 9.79 -21.12
N PRO A 97 7.05 9.24 -21.27
CA PRO A 97 6.67 8.00 -20.58
C PRO A 97 7.51 6.77 -20.94
N ASP A 98 8.21 6.81 -22.09
CA ASP A 98 9.05 5.72 -22.58
C ASP A 98 10.47 5.78 -22.00
N ASN A 99 10.83 6.88 -21.32
CA ASN A 99 12.06 6.99 -20.54
C ASN A 99 12.00 6.09 -19.30
N ILE A 100 12.38 4.84 -19.49
CA ILE A 100 12.48 3.80 -18.47
C ILE A 100 13.85 3.83 -17.79
N GLY A 101 13.93 3.31 -16.56
CA GLY A 101 15.21 3.13 -15.85
C GLY A 101 15.39 3.98 -14.58
N PHE A 102 14.33 4.67 -14.13
CA PHE A 102 14.36 5.31 -12.81
C PHE A 102 14.53 4.24 -11.74
N HIS A 103 15.54 4.40 -10.89
CA HIS A 103 15.73 3.57 -9.70
C HIS A 103 15.31 4.35 -8.46
N ALA A 104 14.53 3.74 -7.58
CA ALA A 104 14.13 4.35 -6.32
C ALA A 104 14.45 3.39 -5.17
N GLU A 105 15.30 3.84 -4.25
CA GLU A 105 15.73 3.06 -3.10
C GLU A 105 15.49 3.83 -1.80
N ILE A 106 15.22 3.10 -0.73
CA ILE A 106 15.05 3.68 0.60
C ILE A 106 16.43 3.93 1.16
N VAL A 107 16.66 5.16 1.59
CA VAL A 107 17.90 5.56 2.25
C VAL A 107 17.55 6.09 3.63
N GLU A 108 18.07 5.44 4.65
CA GLU A 108 17.79 5.76 6.05
C GLU A 108 18.91 6.65 6.59
N ILE A 109 18.56 7.78 7.18
CA ILE A 109 19.52 8.65 7.86
C ILE A 109 19.38 8.36 9.33
N ASP A 110 20.25 7.49 9.86
CA ASP A 110 20.34 7.14 11.29
C ASP A 110 19.00 6.65 11.92
N PRO A 111 18.96 5.55 12.67
CA PRO A 111 17.74 5.14 13.38
C PRO A 111 17.08 6.22 14.27
N TYR A 112 17.79 7.32 14.59
CA TYR A 112 17.28 8.47 15.36
C TYR A 112 16.97 9.74 14.54
N GLY A 113 17.14 9.72 13.22
CA GLY A 113 16.85 10.87 12.35
C GLY A 113 15.35 11.14 12.20
N ALA A 114 14.96 12.42 12.19
CA ALA A 114 13.54 12.81 12.06
C ALA A 114 12.96 12.64 10.63
N THR A 115 13.79 12.37 9.63
CA THR A 115 13.38 12.31 8.22
C THR A 115 14.08 11.15 7.51
N GLU A 116 13.29 10.32 6.85
CA GLU A 116 13.77 9.25 5.97
C GLU A 116 13.60 9.70 4.50
N TYR A 117 14.37 9.10 3.57
CA TYR A 117 14.34 9.50 2.17
C TYR A 117 14.15 8.32 1.23
N TYR A 118 13.44 8.57 0.13
CA TYR A 118 13.67 7.84 -1.10
C TYR A 118 14.73 8.57 -1.92
N LYS A 119 15.81 7.86 -2.27
CA LYS A 119 16.76 8.30 -3.28
C LYS A 119 16.28 7.82 -4.64
N ILE A 120 16.11 8.76 -5.55
CA ILE A 120 15.62 8.57 -6.91
C ILE A 120 16.77 8.86 -7.86
N THR A 121 17.24 7.83 -8.55
CA THR A 121 18.31 7.94 -9.54
C THR A 121 17.70 8.08 -10.94
N LEU A 122 18.04 9.18 -11.61
CA LEU A 122 17.63 9.47 -12.98
C LEU A 122 18.37 8.53 -13.96
N PRO A 123 17.72 8.03 -15.03
CA PRO A 123 18.37 7.20 -16.05
C PRO A 123 19.54 7.92 -16.74
N THR A 124 19.36 9.22 -16.98
CA THR A 124 20.34 10.09 -17.61
C THR A 124 20.57 11.28 -16.68
N ALA A 125 21.83 11.60 -16.40
CA ALA A 125 22.16 12.76 -15.57
C ALA A 125 21.64 14.05 -16.22
N LEU A 126 20.95 14.88 -15.44
CA LEU A 126 20.38 16.14 -15.89
C LEU A 126 21.50 17.18 -16.01
N PRO A 127 21.78 17.74 -17.22
CA PRO A 127 22.81 18.77 -17.38
C PRO A 127 22.49 20.05 -16.62
N SER A 128 23.53 20.86 -16.36
CA SER A 128 23.38 22.15 -15.69
C SER A 128 22.34 23.03 -16.39
N LYS A 129 21.48 23.69 -15.60
CA LYS A 129 20.39 24.59 -16.03
C LYS A 129 19.29 23.94 -16.86
N GLN A 130 19.31 22.62 -17.06
CA GLN A 130 18.23 21.90 -17.72
C GLN A 130 17.12 21.52 -16.74
N GLN A 131 15.94 21.28 -17.29
CA GLN A 131 14.75 20.91 -16.53
C GLN A 131 14.20 19.56 -16.96
N GLN A 132 13.70 18.80 -15.99
CA GLN A 132 12.99 17.54 -16.22
C GLN A 132 11.69 17.52 -15.41
N THR A 133 10.64 16.88 -15.94
CA THR A 133 9.35 16.79 -15.24
C THR A 133 9.14 15.38 -14.70
N LEU A 134 9.30 15.21 -13.40
CA LEU A 134 9.07 13.94 -12.72
C LEU A 134 7.63 13.81 -12.24
N SER A 135 7.10 12.59 -12.32
CA SER A 135 5.84 12.18 -11.71
C SER A 135 6.12 11.09 -10.69
N LEU A 136 6.13 11.47 -9.41
CA LEU A 136 6.34 10.58 -8.26
C LEU A 136 4.98 10.15 -7.73
N THR A 137 4.66 8.85 -7.75
CA THR A 137 3.40 8.31 -7.21
C THR A 137 3.66 7.31 -6.12
N TYR A 138 3.08 7.52 -4.94
CA TYR A 138 3.17 6.58 -3.83
C TYR A 138 1.83 6.40 -3.12
N TRP A 139 1.73 5.33 -2.34
CA TRP A 139 0.55 4.98 -1.55
C TRP A 139 0.94 4.86 -0.08
N THR A 140 0.22 5.56 0.79
CA THR A 140 0.48 5.52 2.24
C THR A 140 -0.55 4.63 2.89
N LEU A 141 -0.12 3.52 3.46
CA LEU A 141 -0.97 2.57 4.17
C LEU A 141 -1.24 3.07 5.60
N ALA A 142 -2.32 2.62 6.21
CA ALA A 142 -2.64 2.90 7.61
C ALA A 142 -2.63 4.40 7.98
N ALA A 143 -2.99 5.27 7.02
CA ALA A 143 -2.95 6.74 7.18
C ALA A 143 -4.32 7.36 7.51
N LEU A 144 -5.40 6.58 7.38
CA LEU A 144 -6.77 7.02 7.60
C LEU A 144 -7.24 6.64 9.00
N SER A 145 -7.98 7.55 9.65
CA SER A 145 -8.54 7.30 10.99
C SER A 145 -10.01 7.70 11.07
N PRO A 146 -10.91 6.86 11.63
CA PRO A 146 -12.31 7.21 11.79
C PRO A 146 -12.51 8.29 12.86
N VAL A 147 -13.32 9.30 12.56
CA VAL A 147 -13.68 10.39 13.50
C VAL A 147 -15.16 10.75 13.32
N PRO A 148 -16.05 10.41 14.27
CA PRO A 148 -15.78 9.81 15.57
C PRO A 148 -15.32 8.34 15.46
N PHE A 149 -14.62 7.86 16.48
CA PHE A 149 -14.13 6.48 16.53
C PHE A 149 -15.28 5.46 16.65
N GLN A 150 -16.43 5.87 17.20
CA GLN A 150 -17.61 5.03 17.38
C GLN A 150 -18.81 5.60 16.61
N ILE A 151 -19.52 4.75 15.87
CA ILE A 151 -20.72 5.11 15.12
C ILE A 151 -21.83 4.06 15.32
N GLY A 152 -23.09 4.44 15.12
CA GLY A 152 -24.20 3.50 15.03
C GLY A 152 -24.10 2.60 13.79
N GLN A 153 -24.79 1.46 13.81
CA GLN A 153 -24.73 0.46 12.73
C GLN A 153 -25.20 0.99 11.35
N GLN A 154 -26.04 2.02 11.33
CA GLN A 154 -26.59 2.64 10.12
C GLN A 154 -26.07 4.07 9.90
N ASP A 155 -25.18 4.55 10.76
CA ASP A 155 -24.65 5.91 10.66
C ASP A 155 -23.62 5.99 9.53
N LYS A 156 -23.48 7.18 8.95
CA LYS A 156 -22.38 7.47 8.04
C LYS A 156 -21.04 7.40 8.78
N GLN A 157 -20.02 6.93 8.08
CA GLN A 157 -18.66 6.97 8.57
C GLN A 157 -17.94 8.20 8.04
N TYR A 158 -17.20 8.88 8.91
CA TYR A 158 -16.33 9.99 8.57
C TYR A 158 -14.89 9.64 8.93
N ILE A 159 -13.96 10.00 8.05
CA ILE A 159 -12.53 9.70 8.19
C ILE A 159 -11.75 11.00 8.18
N ARG A 160 -10.76 11.09 9.06
CA ARG A 160 -9.75 12.16 9.09
C ARG A 160 -8.48 11.68 8.41
N TYR A 161 -7.96 12.53 7.51
CA TYR A 161 -6.64 12.40 6.92
C TYR A 161 -5.80 13.65 7.24
N PRO A 162 -4.75 13.52 8.08
CA PRO A 162 -3.78 14.58 8.34
C PRO A 162 -2.70 14.62 7.24
N PHE A 163 -2.31 15.81 6.80
CA PHE A 163 -1.27 16.01 5.80
C PHE A 163 -0.70 17.43 5.87
N SER A 164 0.37 17.69 5.10
CA SER A 164 0.89 19.06 4.92
C SER A 164 0.29 19.71 3.68
N ALA A 165 -0.13 20.98 3.76
CA ALA A 165 -0.57 21.76 2.61
C ALA A 165 0.58 21.99 1.62
N TYR A 166 1.81 22.12 2.14
CA TYR A 166 3.04 22.10 1.35
C TYR A 166 3.40 20.67 0.96
N ALA A 167 3.92 20.48 -0.23
CA ALA A 167 4.41 19.19 -0.68
C ALA A 167 5.73 18.84 0.03
N PRO A 168 5.91 17.56 0.42
CA PRO A 168 7.18 17.13 0.99
C PRO A 168 8.29 17.29 -0.05
N SER A 169 9.32 18.07 0.28
CA SER A 169 10.48 18.25 -0.60
C SER A 169 11.77 18.53 0.15
N ALA A 170 12.86 17.94 -0.34
CA ALA A 170 14.22 18.18 0.14
C ALA A 170 14.87 19.43 -0.48
N TYR A 171 14.15 20.14 -1.35
CA TYR A 171 14.66 21.25 -2.15
C TYR A 171 13.71 22.44 -2.09
N THR A 172 14.27 23.64 -2.25
CA THR A 172 13.46 24.87 -2.38
C THR A 172 12.52 24.76 -3.57
N THR A 173 11.25 25.13 -3.34
CA THR A 173 10.19 25.04 -4.33
C THR A 173 9.61 26.41 -4.63
N LEU A 174 9.77 26.87 -5.87
CA LEU A 174 9.40 28.24 -6.28
C LEU A 174 7.90 28.46 -6.37
N LYS A 175 7.18 27.46 -6.86
CA LYS A 175 5.71 27.48 -6.96
C LYS A 175 5.16 26.10 -6.68
N GLN A 176 4.16 26.02 -5.81
CA GLN A 176 3.50 24.75 -5.54
C GLN A 176 2.01 24.89 -5.26
N LYS A 177 1.28 23.79 -5.44
CA LYS A 177 -0.11 23.65 -4.98
C LYS A 177 -0.43 22.19 -4.69
N THR A 178 -1.36 21.98 -3.77
CA THR A 178 -1.82 20.66 -3.36
C THR A 178 -3.30 20.52 -3.68
N LYS A 179 -3.66 19.49 -4.45
CA LYS A 179 -5.03 19.18 -4.83
C LYS A 179 -5.50 17.90 -4.16
N LEU A 180 -6.56 17.98 -3.38
CA LEU A 180 -7.27 16.82 -2.84
C LEU A 180 -8.39 16.41 -3.79
N LYS A 181 -8.60 15.10 -3.92
CA LYS A 181 -9.77 14.50 -4.55
C LYS A 181 -10.45 13.59 -3.52
N LEU A 182 -11.69 13.94 -3.19
CA LEU A 182 -12.52 13.24 -2.21
C LEU A 182 -13.58 12.35 -2.91
N PRO A 183 -14.09 11.31 -2.22
CA PRO A 183 -15.12 10.42 -2.76
C PRO A 183 -16.49 11.11 -2.92
N SER A 184 -16.80 12.06 -2.03
CA SER A 184 -18.09 12.76 -1.99
C SER A 184 -17.91 14.23 -1.63
N THR A 185 -18.99 15.01 -1.72
CA THR A 185 -19.02 16.44 -1.34
C THR A 185 -19.35 16.65 0.14
N ASP A 186 -19.65 15.58 0.87
CA ASP A 186 -19.96 15.57 2.30
C ASP A 186 -18.65 15.63 3.09
N VAL A 187 -18.25 16.87 3.42
CA VAL A 187 -16.98 17.20 4.07
C VAL A 187 -17.28 18.06 5.29
N PRO A 188 -17.45 17.46 6.48
CA PRO A 188 -17.81 18.22 7.66
C PRO A 188 -16.74 19.18 8.16
N ASP A 189 -15.46 18.90 7.89
CA ASP A 189 -14.36 19.75 8.36
C ASP A 189 -13.17 19.69 7.41
N ALA A 190 -12.55 20.84 7.15
CA ALA A 190 -11.32 20.99 6.40
C ALA A 190 -10.57 22.21 6.93
N THR A 191 -9.30 22.04 7.26
CA THR A 191 -8.48 23.14 7.78
C THR A 191 -8.39 24.27 6.76
N SER A 192 -8.86 25.46 7.13
CA SER A 192 -8.74 26.66 6.32
C SER A 192 -7.48 27.42 6.72
N LEU A 193 -6.69 27.85 5.75
CA LEU A 193 -5.47 28.61 5.95
C LEU A 193 -5.73 30.11 5.72
N PRO A 194 -4.93 31.00 6.34
CA PRO A 194 -5.00 32.43 6.08
C PRO A 194 -4.79 32.75 4.59
N LYS A 195 -5.59 33.69 4.05
CA LYS A 195 -5.57 34.04 2.62
C LYS A 195 -4.24 34.64 2.19
N GLU A 196 -3.50 35.21 3.13
CA GLU A 196 -2.19 35.82 2.95
C GLU A 196 -1.11 34.81 2.58
N LEU A 197 -1.30 33.53 2.95
CA LEU A 197 -0.40 32.45 2.54
C LEU A 197 -0.63 32.08 1.06
N ASN A 198 -1.84 32.28 0.54
CA ASN A 198 -2.15 32.01 -0.85
C ASN A 198 -1.63 33.13 -1.75
N ALA A 199 -0.81 32.78 -2.74
CA ALA A 199 -0.20 33.75 -3.65
C ALA A 199 -1.24 34.56 -4.47
N ASP A 200 -2.44 34.01 -4.67
CA ASP A 200 -3.53 34.67 -5.38
C ASP A 200 -4.44 35.49 -4.43
N GLY A 201 -4.18 35.51 -3.11
CA GLY A 201 -5.01 36.19 -2.11
C GLY A 201 -6.42 35.59 -1.95
N LYS A 202 -6.61 34.35 -2.41
CA LYS A 202 -7.90 33.64 -2.39
C LYS A 202 -8.10 32.86 -1.09
N ALA A 203 -9.33 32.38 -0.89
CA ALA A 203 -9.63 31.41 0.17
C ALA A 203 -8.81 30.13 -0.04
N ASP A 204 -8.27 29.60 1.06
CA ASP A 204 -7.41 28.42 1.05
C ASP A 204 -7.98 27.41 2.08
N PRO A 205 -8.55 26.27 1.66
CA PRO A 205 -8.58 25.73 0.31
C PRO A 205 -9.70 26.30 -0.59
N GLU A 206 -9.46 26.34 -1.90
CA GLU A 206 -10.50 26.56 -2.91
C GLU A 206 -11.29 25.26 -3.14
N LYS A 207 -12.61 25.30 -2.91
CA LYS A 207 -13.52 24.16 -3.05
C LYS A 207 -14.18 24.15 -4.44
N GLN A 208 -14.02 23.04 -5.16
CA GLN A 208 -14.69 22.78 -6.43
C GLN A 208 -15.28 21.36 -6.46
N GLY A 209 -16.56 21.25 -6.12
CA GLY A 209 -17.24 19.94 -6.02
C GLY A 209 -16.56 19.04 -4.99
N THR A 210 -16.04 17.90 -5.42
CA THR A 210 -15.28 16.93 -4.60
C THR A 210 -13.78 17.27 -4.48
N SER A 211 -13.33 18.38 -5.07
CA SER A 211 -11.92 18.75 -5.12
C SER A 211 -11.65 19.94 -4.21
N TYR A 212 -10.54 19.89 -3.48
CA TYR A 212 -10.07 20.98 -2.61
C TYR A 212 -8.65 21.33 -3.03
N THR A 213 -8.36 22.60 -3.26
CA THR A 213 -7.03 23.05 -3.70
C THR A 213 -6.42 23.99 -2.68
N TYR A 214 -5.26 23.60 -2.15
CA TYR A 214 -4.41 24.40 -1.28
C TYR A 214 -3.34 25.12 -2.09
N GLY A 215 -3.12 26.40 -1.81
CA GLY A 215 -2.26 27.28 -2.60
C GLY A 215 -2.97 27.83 -3.86
N PRO A 216 -2.22 28.41 -4.82
CA PRO A 216 -0.77 28.31 -4.99
C PRO A 216 0.03 29.01 -3.90
N TYR A 217 1.18 28.43 -3.57
CA TYR A 217 2.21 29.01 -2.71
C TYR A 217 3.41 29.41 -3.58
N ASN A 218 4.05 30.52 -3.23
CA ASN A 218 5.28 30.99 -3.86
C ASN A 218 6.49 30.21 -3.31
N GLU A 219 7.64 30.88 -3.16
CA GLU A 219 8.87 30.25 -2.75
C GLU A 219 8.76 29.69 -1.32
N VAL A 220 8.81 28.37 -1.22
CA VAL A 220 8.77 27.62 0.03
C VAL A 220 10.12 26.90 0.20
N PRO A 221 10.77 27.03 1.37
CA PRO A 221 12.06 26.41 1.62
C PRO A 221 11.96 24.88 1.72
N ALA A 222 13.09 24.20 1.54
CA ALA A 222 13.21 22.76 1.73
C ALA A 222 12.75 22.34 3.14
N GLY A 223 11.99 21.25 3.23
CA GLY A 223 11.50 20.70 4.51
C GLY A 223 10.40 21.49 5.21
N ALA A 224 9.85 22.55 4.60
CA ALA A 224 8.75 23.29 5.19
C ALA A 224 7.47 22.44 5.31
N VAL A 225 6.80 22.55 6.46
CA VAL A 225 5.54 21.85 6.76
C VAL A 225 4.47 22.85 7.14
N GLN A 226 3.27 22.67 6.59
CA GLN A 226 2.08 23.42 6.98
C GLN A 226 0.97 22.43 7.26
N GLU A 227 0.78 22.08 8.53
CA GLU A 227 -0.16 21.04 8.93
C GLU A 227 -1.60 21.43 8.62
N VAL A 228 -2.32 20.52 8.00
CA VAL A 228 -3.74 20.62 7.69
C VAL A 228 -4.37 19.23 7.83
N SER A 229 -5.69 19.19 7.99
CA SER A 229 -6.41 17.92 7.90
C SER A 229 -7.77 18.10 7.24
N VAL A 230 -8.27 17.01 6.69
CA VAL A 230 -9.61 16.95 6.13
C VAL A 230 -10.39 15.81 6.79
N ARG A 231 -11.63 16.09 7.16
CA ARG A 231 -12.61 15.10 7.60
C ARG A 231 -13.71 15.02 6.55
N TYR A 232 -13.87 13.85 5.97
CA TYR A 232 -14.81 13.61 4.86
C TYR A 232 -15.57 12.31 5.07
N GLU A 233 -16.74 12.22 4.44
CA GLU A 233 -17.57 11.03 4.45
C GLU A 233 -16.91 9.91 3.63
N PHE A 234 -16.82 8.73 4.24
CA PHE A 234 -16.31 7.51 3.61
C PHE A 234 -17.02 6.31 4.23
N THR A 235 -18.28 6.09 3.85
CA THR A 235 -19.09 4.96 4.35
C THR A 235 -18.76 3.67 3.59
N HIS A 236 -17.50 3.25 3.70
CA HIS A 236 -16.92 2.03 3.13
C HIS A 236 -15.99 1.35 4.17
N PRO A 237 -15.73 0.04 4.07
CA PRO A 237 -14.81 -0.63 4.98
C PRO A 237 -13.36 -0.15 4.79
N LEU A 238 -12.61 -0.14 5.90
CA LEU A 238 -11.16 0.09 5.89
C LEU A 238 -10.46 -1.25 6.10
N THR A 239 -10.50 -2.08 5.06
CA THR A 239 -9.98 -3.45 5.11
C THR A 239 -8.45 -3.44 5.18
N HIS A 240 -7.92 -3.98 6.28
CA HIS A 240 -6.51 -4.06 6.57
C HIS A 240 -6.10 -5.52 6.83
N GLY A 241 -5.20 -6.05 6.00
CA GLY A 241 -4.58 -7.35 6.20
C GLY A 241 -3.29 -7.23 6.98
N SER A 242 -3.27 -7.64 8.25
CA SER A 242 -2.05 -7.60 9.07
C SER A 242 -1.00 -8.61 8.56
N LEU A 243 -1.47 -9.73 8.04
CA LEU A 243 -0.63 -10.76 7.43
C LEU A 243 -1.39 -11.41 6.27
N LEU A 244 -0.67 -11.63 5.18
CA LEU A 244 -1.02 -12.56 4.13
C LEU A 244 0.13 -13.54 3.95
N GLU A 245 -0.18 -14.82 4.05
CA GLU A 245 0.73 -15.88 3.64
C GLU A 245 0.20 -16.52 2.37
N ARG A 246 1.06 -16.66 1.36
CA ARG A 246 0.72 -17.28 0.08
C ARG A 246 1.68 -18.41 -0.21
N ASP A 247 1.16 -19.63 -0.30
CA ASP A 247 1.89 -20.82 -0.70
C ASP A 247 1.56 -21.15 -2.16
N ILE A 248 2.61 -21.24 -2.98
CA ILE A 248 2.51 -21.63 -4.39
C ILE A 248 3.26 -22.95 -4.55
N SER A 249 2.52 -24.05 -4.66
CA SER A 249 3.07 -25.40 -4.78
C SER A 249 3.06 -25.88 -6.23
N VAL A 250 4.24 -26.16 -6.75
CA VAL A 250 4.45 -26.65 -8.12
C VAL A 250 4.48 -28.18 -8.12
N SER A 251 3.65 -28.83 -8.93
CA SER A 251 3.66 -30.30 -9.07
C SER A 251 3.72 -30.73 -10.54
N HIS A 252 4.86 -31.31 -10.94
CA HIS A 252 5.01 -31.94 -12.25
C HIS A 252 4.19 -33.23 -12.38
N TRP A 253 4.06 -34.00 -11.31
CA TRP A 253 3.27 -35.24 -11.28
C TRP A 253 1.78 -34.98 -11.53
N GLY A 254 1.22 -33.96 -10.87
CA GLY A 254 -0.19 -33.59 -11.00
C GLY A 254 -0.48 -32.61 -12.14
N ASN A 255 0.54 -32.14 -12.87
CA ASN A 255 0.45 -31.03 -13.82
C ASN A 255 -0.33 -29.83 -13.24
N ASN A 256 -0.08 -29.50 -11.97
CA ASN A 256 -0.86 -28.52 -11.21
C ASN A 256 0.03 -27.49 -10.52
N LEU A 257 -0.46 -26.25 -10.48
CA LEU A 257 0.01 -25.20 -9.60
C LEU A 257 -1.08 -24.96 -8.54
N ALA A 258 -0.86 -25.47 -7.33
CA ALA A 258 -1.78 -25.24 -6.21
C ALA A 258 -1.41 -23.92 -5.53
N THR A 259 -2.37 -23.03 -5.39
CA THR A 259 -2.22 -21.79 -4.63
C THR A 259 -3.09 -21.84 -3.39
N GLU A 260 -2.50 -21.51 -2.25
CA GLU A 260 -3.19 -21.33 -0.97
C GLU A 260 -2.81 -19.97 -0.39
N GLU A 261 -3.82 -19.20 0.00
CA GLU A 261 -3.65 -17.93 0.68
C GLU A 261 -4.33 -17.96 2.05
N ARG A 262 -3.60 -17.54 3.08
CA ARG A 262 -4.08 -17.37 4.45
C ARG A 262 -4.10 -15.90 4.79
N HIS A 263 -5.27 -15.38 5.12
CA HIS A 263 -5.53 -13.96 5.34
C HIS A 263 -5.86 -13.69 6.80
N TRP A 264 -5.22 -12.69 7.40
CA TRP A 264 -5.57 -12.12 8.70
C TRP A 264 -6.09 -10.70 8.48
N LEU A 265 -7.41 -10.55 8.41
CA LEU A 265 -8.05 -9.26 8.13
C LEU A 265 -8.61 -8.62 9.40
N THR A 266 -8.52 -7.31 9.45
CA THR A 266 -9.19 -6.42 10.40
C THR A 266 -9.91 -5.32 9.61
N ASN A 267 -11.13 -4.97 9.98
CA ASN A 267 -11.75 -3.76 9.47
C ASN A 267 -11.42 -2.58 10.41
N ARG A 268 -10.61 -1.62 9.94
CA ARG A 268 -10.18 -0.44 10.72
C ARG A 268 -11.18 0.71 10.70
N ALA A 269 -12.37 0.48 10.15
CA ALA A 269 -13.52 1.37 10.21
C ALA A 269 -13.87 1.79 11.64
N ALA A 270 -14.74 2.79 11.77
CA ALA A 270 -15.32 3.18 13.05
C ALA A 270 -16.01 1.99 13.72
N VAL A 271 -15.76 1.79 15.01
CA VAL A 271 -16.35 0.68 15.77
C VAL A 271 -17.81 0.96 16.07
N LEU A 272 -18.60 -0.09 16.32
CA LEU A 272 -20.00 0.08 16.68
C LEU A 272 -20.13 0.72 18.08
N LYS A 273 -20.90 1.81 18.17
CA LYS A 273 -21.23 2.48 19.44
C LYS A 273 -22.04 1.60 20.37
N ASN A 274 -23.01 0.87 19.79
CA ASN A 274 -23.87 -0.08 20.51
C ASN A 274 -23.58 -1.51 20.02
N HIS A 275 -24.18 -2.51 20.66
CA HIS A 275 -24.10 -3.88 20.17
C HIS A 275 -24.66 -4.03 18.75
N PHE A 276 -24.13 -5.01 18.04
CA PHE A 276 -24.65 -5.40 16.73
C PHE A 276 -26.11 -5.87 16.84
N SER A 277 -26.98 -5.29 16.02
CA SER A 277 -28.39 -5.69 15.90
C SER A 277 -28.61 -6.42 14.58
N ARG A 278 -28.87 -7.73 14.67
CA ARG A 278 -29.20 -8.56 13.52
C ARG A 278 -30.49 -8.12 12.83
N VAL A 279 -31.47 -7.66 13.61
CA VAL A 279 -32.75 -7.14 13.09
C VAL A 279 -32.50 -5.91 12.22
N THR A 280 -31.74 -4.94 12.74
CA THR A 280 -31.36 -3.72 12.01
C THR A 280 -30.53 -4.05 10.78
N TYR A 281 -29.64 -5.05 10.86
CA TYR A 281 -28.83 -5.50 9.73
C TYR A 281 -29.70 -6.11 8.61
N ALA A 282 -30.60 -7.02 8.98
CA ALA A 282 -31.52 -7.66 8.05
C ALA A 282 -32.48 -6.65 7.39
N GLN A 283 -33.00 -5.69 8.15
CA GLN A 283 -33.81 -4.59 7.63
C GLN A 283 -33.03 -3.74 6.63
N SER A 284 -31.78 -3.39 6.96
CA SER A 284 -30.93 -2.57 6.07
C SER A 284 -30.56 -3.29 4.77
N ALA A 285 -30.47 -4.63 4.79
CA ALA A 285 -30.11 -5.42 3.63
C ALA A 285 -31.11 -5.29 2.47
N TYR A 286 -32.37 -4.96 2.76
CA TYR A 286 -33.41 -4.75 1.74
C TYR A 286 -33.11 -3.56 0.82
N TYR A 287 -32.61 -2.45 1.38
CA TYR A 287 -32.28 -1.23 0.62
C TYR A 287 -30.80 -1.13 0.25
N ASN A 288 -29.95 -2.02 0.79
CA ASN A 288 -28.50 -2.09 0.59
C ASN A 288 -27.79 -0.73 0.58
N PRO A 289 -27.92 0.08 1.65
CA PRO A 289 -27.22 1.36 1.75
C PRO A 289 -25.69 1.15 1.84
N PRO A 290 -24.89 2.19 1.53
CA PRO A 290 -23.47 2.22 1.86
C PRO A 290 -23.24 1.85 3.33
N THR A 291 -22.16 1.13 3.61
CA THR A 291 -21.86 0.64 4.96
C THR A 291 -20.35 0.58 5.18
N SER A 292 -19.93 0.85 6.42
CA SER A 292 -18.55 0.63 6.85
C SER A 292 -18.21 -0.85 7.05
N ALA A 293 -19.18 -1.77 6.97
CA ALA A 293 -18.95 -3.20 7.16
C ALA A 293 -18.46 -3.89 5.88
N LEU A 294 -17.45 -4.75 6.00
CA LEU A 294 -17.03 -5.64 4.91
C LEU A 294 -17.99 -6.84 4.84
N LYS A 295 -18.77 -6.91 3.76
CA LYS A 295 -19.80 -7.93 3.54
C LYS A 295 -19.37 -9.05 2.59
N GLU A 296 -18.57 -8.71 1.58
CA GLU A 296 -18.21 -9.60 0.48
C GLU A 296 -16.79 -9.27 0.02
N MET A 297 -16.04 -10.28 -0.38
CA MET A 297 -14.71 -10.19 -0.97
C MET A 297 -14.67 -10.83 -2.34
N ARG A 298 -14.10 -10.15 -3.32
CA ARG A 298 -14.02 -10.63 -4.70
C ARG A 298 -12.57 -10.90 -5.07
N PHE A 299 -12.27 -12.15 -5.39
CA PHE A 299 -10.96 -12.62 -5.78
C PHE A 299 -10.96 -12.89 -7.29
N PRO A 300 -10.42 -11.96 -8.11
CA PRO A 300 -10.21 -12.22 -9.51
C PRO A 300 -9.01 -13.17 -9.64
N LEU A 301 -9.30 -14.41 -10.01
CA LEU A 301 -8.31 -15.46 -10.17
C LEU A 301 -7.83 -15.51 -11.63
N THR A 302 -6.67 -16.14 -11.84
CA THR A 302 -6.17 -16.41 -13.19
C THR A 302 -7.15 -17.31 -13.96
N VAL A 303 -7.39 -16.99 -15.24
CA VAL A 303 -8.30 -17.77 -16.10
C VAL A 303 -7.83 -19.23 -16.20
N GLY A 304 -8.78 -20.17 -16.09
CA GLY A 304 -8.48 -21.61 -16.02
C GLY A 304 -8.20 -22.12 -14.61
N SER A 305 -8.38 -21.28 -13.58
CA SER A 305 -8.40 -21.76 -12.19
C SER A 305 -9.58 -22.71 -11.96
N VAL A 306 -9.37 -23.72 -11.12
CA VAL A 306 -10.33 -24.75 -10.73
C VAL A 306 -10.23 -25.06 -9.22
N ASP A 307 -11.17 -25.84 -8.70
CA ASP A 307 -11.18 -26.35 -7.32
C ASP A 307 -11.01 -25.28 -6.23
N ALA A 308 -11.65 -24.13 -6.43
CA ALA A 308 -11.60 -23.06 -5.45
C ALA A 308 -12.32 -23.46 -4.15
N TYR A 309 -11.69 -23.24 -3.00
CA TYR A 309 -12.26 -23.51 -1.69
C TYR A 309 -12.10 -22.30 -0.74
N PHE A 310 -12.96 -22.24 0.28
CA PHE A 310 -12.98 -21.18 1.29
C PHE A 310 -13.28 -21.76 2.67
N VAL A 311 -12.30 -21.66 3.57
CA VAL A 311 -12.29 -22.31 4.88
C VAL A 311 -11.88 -21.29 5.93
N ASP A 312 -12.43 -21.38 7.12
CA ASP A 312 -11.93 -20.67 8.30
C ASP A 312 -11.40 -21.66 9.35
N ASP A 313 -10.92 -21.15 10.49
CA ASP A 313 -10.32 -21.97 11.53
C ASP A 313 -11.26 -23.07 12.08
N ILE A 314 -12.58 -22.93 11.89
CA ILE A 314 -13.60 -23.88 12.35
C ILE A 314 -14.19 -24.74 11.21
N GLY A 315 -13.67 -24.61 9.99
CA GLY A 315 -14.00 -25.47 8.85
C GLY A 315 -14.60 -24.73 7.66
N ASN A 316 -15.33 -25.45 6.83
CA ASN A 316 -15.80 -24.93 5.56
C ASN A 316 -16.80 -23.76 5.74
N VAL A 317 -16.68 -22.75 4.89
CA VAL A 317 -17.61 -21.62 4.81
C VAL A 317 -18.33 -21.68 3.47
N SER A 318 -19.58 -22.14 3.50
CA SER A 318 -20.37 -22.40 2.28
C SER A 318 -20.88 -21.14 1.58
N THR A 319 -20.72 -19.96 2.18
CA THR A 319 -21.11 -18.66 1.61
C THR A 319 -20.05 -18.14 0.64
N SER A 320 -19.67 -18.96 -0.33
CA SER A 320 -18.77 -18.64 -1.42
C SER A 320 -19.42 -18.95 -2.78
N ARG A 321 -18.98 -18.26 -3.82
CA ARG A 321 -19.41 -18.48 -5.19
C ARG A 321 -18.23 -18.37 -6.13
N PHE A 322 -17.80 -19.51 -6.65
CA PHE A 322 -16.79 -19.55 -7.71
C PHE A 322 -17.46 -19.54 -9.09
N ARG A 323 -16.98 -18.68 -9.97
CA ARG A 323 -17.38 -18.60 -11.38
C ARG A 323 -16.14 -18.63 -12.25
N SER A 324 -16.07 -19.58 -13.18
CA SER A 324 -14.95 -19.72 -14.11
C SER A 324 -15.49 -19.92 -15.53
N ASN A 325 -14.96 -19.14 -16.47
CA ASN A 325 -15.26 -19.24 -17.89
C ASN A 325 -13.99 -18.94 -18.72
N LEU A 326 -14.11 -18.95 -20.05
CA LEU A 326 -12.97 -18.73 -20.96
C LEU A 326 -12.33 -17.33 -20.87
N ARG A 327 -12.97 -16.36 -20.21
CA ARG A 327 -12.53 -14.95 -20.12
C ARG A 327 -12.21 -14.50 -18.70
N GLU A 328 -12.84 -15.09 -17.70
CA GLU A 328 -12.68 -14.69 -16.29
C GLU A 328 -12.79 -15.91 -15.36
N ALA A 329 -12.04 -15.85 -14.26
CA ALA A 329 -12.26 -16.68 -13.08
C ALA A 329 -12.40 -15.73 -11.88
N ASN A 330 -13.50 -15.85 -11.14
CA ASN A 330 -13.80 -14.96 -10.04
C ASN A 330 -14.42 -15.75 -8.88
N LEU A 331 -13.86 -15.54 -7.69
CA LEU A 331 -14.30 -16.16 -6.46
C LEU A 331 -14.87 -15.08 -5.53
N GLU A 332 -16.17 -15.15 -5.29
CA GLU A 332 -16.87 -14.26 -4.37
C GLU A 332 -16.99 -14.95 -3.01
N LEU A 333 -16.47 -14.33 -1.97
CA LEU A 333 -16.48 -14.86 -0.60
C LEU A 333 -17.31 -13.95 0.30
N ARG A 334 -18.19 -14.53 1.10
CA ARG A 334 -18.88 -13.82 2.17
C ARG A 334 -18.46 -14.43 3.50
N PRO A 335 -17.79 -13.67 4.38
CA PRO A 335 -17.48 -14.12 5.73
C PRO A 335 -18.72 -14.57 6.51
N ARG A 336 -18.55 -15.37 7.56
CA ARG A 336 -19.67 -15.86 8.40
C ARG A 336 -20.48 -14.74 9.06
N TYR A 337 -19.84 -13.59 9.28
CA TYR A 337 -20.44 -12.39 9.84
C TYR A 337 -19.93 -11.15 9.09
N PRO A 338 -20.71 -10.06 8.99
CA PRO A 338 -20.22 -8.80 8.41
C PRO A 338 -19.13 -8.21 9.32
N LEU A 339 -17.95 -7.91 8.80
CA LEU A 339 -16.88 -7.34 9.62
C LEU A 339 -17.15 -5.84 9.80
N PHE A 340 -17.68 -5.43 10.95
CA PHE A 340 -17.73 -4.02 11.35
C PHE A 340 -16.38 -3.53 11.87
N GLY A 341 -16.25 -2.23 12.13
CA GLY A 341 -15.02 -1.65 12.67
C GLY A 341 -14.53 -2.37 13.93
N GLY A 342 -13.24 -2.68 13.95
CA GLY A 342 -12.55 -3.43 15.00
C GLY A 342 -12.70 -4.95 14.92
N TRP A 343 -13.51 -5.50 14.01
CA TRP A 343 -13.71 -6.94 13.91
C TRP A 343 -12.61 -7.58 13.06
N ASN A 344 -12.14 -8.74 13.53
CA ASN A 344 -11.12 -9.55 12.88
C ASN A 344 -11.77 -10.71 12.13
N TYR A 345 -11.15 -11.16 11.04
CA TYR A 345 -11.53 -12.40 10.36
C TYR A 345 -10.28 -13.05 9.78
N LYS A 346 -10.05 -14.30 10.18
CA LYS A 346 -8.97 -15.14 9.68
C LYS A 346 -9.57 -16.24 8.82
N PHE A 347 -9.04 -16.41 7.62
CA PHE A 347 -9.52 -17.42 6.70
C PHE A 347 -8.44 -17.87 5.72
N GLN A 348 -8.73 -18.99 5.09
CA GLN A 348 -7.93 -19.58 4.04
C GLN A 348 -8.76 -19.72 2.77
N VAL A 349 -8.12 -19.41 1.64
CA VAL A 349 -8.67 -19.59 0.31
C VAL A 349 -7.62 -20.27 -0.55
N GLY A 350 -8.03 -21.22 -1.37
CA GLY A 350 -7.11 -21.87 -2.29
C GLY A 350 -7.79 -22.26 -3.59
N TRP A 351 -6.98 -22.45 -4.62
CA TRP A 351 -7.41 -22.86 -5.95
C TRP A 351 -6.26 -23.52 -6.70
N ASN A 352 -6.61 -24.28 -7.72
CA ASN A 352 -5.68 -24.97 -8.60
C ASN A 352 -5.61 -24.29 -9.96
N GLY A 353 -4.45 -24.36 -10.62
CA GLY A 353 -4.26 -23.88 -11.98
C GLY A 353 -3.43 -24.86 -12.81
N ASP A 354 -3.72 -24.97 -14.10
CA ASP A 354 -2.95 -25.83 -15.01
C ASP A 354 -1.51 -25.33 -15.12
N LEU A 355 -0.55 -26.21 -14.80
CA LEU A 355 0.86 -25.87 -14.70
C LEU A 355 1.43 -25.30 -16.01
N LYS A 356 0.91 -25.71 -17.17
CA LYS A 356 1.36 -25.24 -18.49
C LYS A 356 1.22 -23.72 -18.69
N ASN A 357 0.34 -23.08 -17.91
CA ASN A 357 0.13 -21.63 -17.97
C ASN A 357 1.21 -20.85 -17.22
N PHE A 358 1.91 -21.49 -16.28
CA PHE A 358 2.84 -20.85 -15.35
C PHE A 358 4.28 -21.30 -15.55
N VAL A 359 4.51 -22.55 -15.95
CA VAL A 359 5.86 -23.11 -16.15
C VAL A 359 6.14 -23.33 -17.63
N ARG A 360 7.34 -22.91 -18.06
CA ARG A 360 7.85 -23.16 -19.41
C ARG A 360 9.21 -23.83 -19.35
N ARG A 361 9.42 -24.82 -20.22
CA ARG A 361 10.74 -25.41 -20.44
C ARG A 361 11.58 -24.50 -21.34
N VAL A 362 12.84 -24.28 -20.97
CA VAL A 362 13.78 -23.51 -21.78
C VAL A 362 14.21 -24.34 -23.00
N LYS A 363 14.18 -23.74 -24.19
CA LYS A 363 14.58 -24.43 -25.43
C LYS A 363 16.11 -24.57 -25.48
N GLY A 364 16.61 -25.75 -25.89
CA GLY A 364 18.03 -25.98 -26.14
C GLY A 364 18.88 -26.31 -24.90
N THR A 365 18.38 -26.03 -23.70
CA THR A 365 18.91 -26.53 -22.43
C THR A 365 18.04 -27.69 -21.95
N GLY A 366 18.63 -28.76 -21.42
CA GLY A 366 17.93 -30.00 -21.03
C GLY A 366 16.74 -29.81 -20.07
N GLU A 367 16.94 -30.06 -18.78
CA GLU A 367 15.89 -30.08 -17.75
C GLU A 367 15.77 -28.72 -17.03
N THR A 368 15.72 -27.64 -17.80
CA THR A 368 15.63 -26.27 -17.25
C THR A 368 14.22 -25.72 -17.43
N TYR A 369 13.64 -25.22 -16.33
CA TYR A 369 12.27 -24.71 -16.27
C TYR A 369 12.24 -23.28 -15.74
N VAL A 370 11.32 -22.48 -16.24
CA VAL A 370 11.05 -21.10 -15.79
C VAL A 370 9.62 -21.03 -15.29
N LEU A 371 9.46 -20.67 -14.02
CA LEU A 371 8.17 -20.42 -13.39
C LEU A 371 7.85 -18.93 -13.45
N LYS A 372 6.65 -18.59 -13.93
CA LYS A 372 6.05 -17.27 -13.84
C LYS A 372 4.71 -17.40 -13.13
N ALA A 373 4.65 -16.97 -11.87
CA ALA A 373 3.43 -16.94 -11.07
C ALA A 373 3.18 -15.53 -10.52
N PRO A 374 1.91 -15.13 -10.28
CA PRO A 374 1.60 -13.88 -9.59
C PRO A 374 2.19 -13.87 -8.17
N PHE A 375 2.88 -12.79 -7.82
CA PHE A 375 3.40 -12.59 -6.46
C PHE A 375 2.27 -12.46 -5.43
N PHE A 376 1.16 -11.82 -5.83
CA PHE A 376 -0.03 -11.54 -5.03
C PHE A 376 -1.25 -11.42 -5.96
N GLU A 377 -2.38 -12.02 -5.60
CA GLU A 377 -3.66 -11.82 -6.31
C GLU A 377 -4.71 -11.17 -5.40
N GLY A 378 -4.95 -11.74 -4.20
CA GLY A 378 -5.81 -11.19 -3.15
C GLY A 378 -7.22 -10.74 -3.56
N PRO A 379 -8.00 -10.18 -2.63
CA PRO A 379 -9.29 -9.59 -2.94
C PRO A 379 -9.11 -8.22 -3.61
N LYS A 380 -9.87 -7.96 -4.68
CA LYS A 380 -9.98 -6.64 -5.30
C LYS A 380 -11.30 -5.98 -4.91
N GLN A 381 -11.18 -4.93 -4.10
CA GLN A 381 -12.28 -4.08 -3.70
C GLN A 381 -12.24 -2.72 -4.37
N ILE A 382 -13.41 -2.12 -4.54
CA ILE A 382 -13.54 -0.76 -5.11
C ILE A 382 -12.91 0.25 -4.14
N GLU A 383 -13.23 0.12 -2.87
CA GLU A 383 -12.68 0.89 -1.76
C GLU A 383 -11.19 0.58 -1.50
N GLY A 384 -10.69 -0.56 -1.96
CA GLY A 384 -9.29 -0.96 -1.79
C GLY A 384 -9.04 -1.79 -0.52
N VAL A 385 -7.96 -2.56 -0.58
CA VAL A 385 -7.46 -3.39 0.53
C VAL A 385 -5.98 -3.09 0.70
N GLU A 386 -5.53 -2.89 1.94
CA GLU A 386 -4.13 -2.73 2.28
C GLU A 386 -3.60 -3.96 3.02
N TYR A 387 -2.31 -4.26 2.84
CA TYR A 387 -1.62 -5.35 3.51
C TYR A 387 -0.36 -4.81 4.18
N GLU A 388 -0.18 -5.10 5.47
CA GLU A 388 1.02 -4.73 6.22
C GLU A 388 2.19 -5.65 5.89
N ARG A 389 1.93 -6.97 5.84
CA ARG A 389 2.94 -7.98 5.57
C ARG A 389 2.42 -9.04 4.60
N ILE A 390 3.19 -9.30 3.55
CA ILE A 390 2.93 -10.38 2.58
C ILE A 390 4.14 -11.31 2.59
N VAL A 391 3.88 -12.61 2.78
CA VAL A 391 4.88 -13.67 2.74
C VAL A 391 4.48 -14.65 1.64
N THR A 392 5.18 -14.59 0.50
CA THR A 392 4.96 -15.51 -0.62
C THR A 392 6.04 -16.57 -0.62
N ARG A 393 5.65 -17.84 -0.46
CA ARG A 393 6.53 -19.01 -0.50
C ARG A 393 6.25 -19.80 -1.77
N VAL A 394 7.31 -20.09 -2.52
CA VAL A 394 7.26 -20.93 -3.72
C VAL A 394 7.84 -22.28 -3.35
N ILE A 395 7.00 -23.31 -3.40
CA ILE A 395 7.36 -24.68 -3.06
C ILE A 395 7.61 -25.43 -4.37
N LEU A 396 8.89 -25.70 -4.64
CA LEU A 396 9.34 -26.40 -5.84
C LEU A 396 9.33 -27.93 -5.62
N PRO A 397 9.25 -28.72 -6.70
CA PRO A 397 9.36 -30.17 -6.62
C PRO A 397 10.72 -30.61 -6.07
N GLU A 398 10.74 -31.81 -5.49
CA GLU A 398 11.99 -32.47 -5.08
C GLU A 398 12.94 -32.60 -6.28
N GLY A 399 14.20 -32.20 -6.09
CA GLY A 399 15.24 -32.23 -7.13
C GLY A 399 15.39 -30.95 -7.94
N ALA A 400 14.60 -29.90 -7.69
CA ALA A 400 14.89 -28.57 -8.23
C ALA A 400 16.18 -28.00 -7.60
N THR A 401 17.14 -27.59 -8.43
CA THR A 401 18.47 -27.09 -8.02
C THR A 401 18.77 -25.72 -8.59
#